data_AF-A0A7R9AF07-F1
#
_entry.id   AF-A0A7R9AF07-F1
#
_cell.length_a   1.000
_cell.length_b   1.000
_cell.length_c   1.000
_cell.angle_alpha   90.00
_cell.angle_beta   90.00
_cell.angle_gamma   90.00
#
_symmetry.space_group_name_H-M   'P 1'
#
loop_
_entity.id
_entity.type
_entity.pdbx_description
1 polymer ?
#
loop_
_entity_poly.entity_id
_entity_poly.type
_entity_poly.pdbx_seq_one_letter_code
_entity_poly.pdbx_strand_id
1 'polypeptide(L)'
;MSVRHLPANYHHNKKVSITTPLFLEFLQCFDAKMGCNGRKILLFIDQCPAHPLGIIKLRNMEVVCFPANSTSQLQPLDQGVIAKLKQKYWK
;
A
#
# COMPACT_ATOMS: atom_id res chain seq x y z
N MET A 1 10.01 16.13 14.57
CA MET A 1 8.91 15.22 14.97
C MET A 1 9.50 13.84 15.22
N SER A 2 9.25 13.24 16.39
CA SER A 2 9.67 11.86 16.65
C SER A 2 8.75 10.89 15.91
N VAL A 3 9.33 9.85 15.29
CA VAL A 3 8.62 8.80 14.54
C VAL A 3 7.47 8.19 15.33
N ARG A 4 7.59 8.15 16.67
CA ARG A 4 6.56 7.65 17.60
C ARG A 4 5.25 8.43 17.60
N HIS A 5 5.21 9.63 17.04
CA HIS A 5 4.02 10.49 16.98
C HIS A 5 3.38 10.53 15.59
N LEU A 6 3.85 9.73 14.64
CA LEU A 6 3.21 9.61 13.34
C LEU A 6 1.93 8.76 13.49
N PRO A 7 0.81 9.14 12.86
CA PRO A 7 -0.39 8.31 12.81
C PRO A 7 -0.24 7.16 11.79
N ALA A 8 0.96 6.59 11.69
CA ALA A 8 1.31 5.56 10.72
C ALA A 8 2.41 4.63 11.27
N ASN A 9 2.33 3.35 10.91
CA ASN A 9 3.38 2.38 11.20
C ASN A 9 4.59 2.66 10.31
N TYR A 10 5.66 3.18 10.90
CA TYR A 10 6.88 3.52 10.16
C TYR A 10 7.91 2.40 10.26
N HIS A 11 8.40 1.97 9.10
CA HIS A 11 9.50 1.01 8.97
C HIS A 11 10.67 1.66 8.25
N HIS A 12 11.86 1.60 8.84
CA HIS A 12 13.07 2.08 8.19
C HIS A 12 13.60 1.02 7.21
N ASN A 13 13.83 1.42 5.96
CA ASN A 13 14.41 0.58 4.92
C ASN A 13 15.51 1.37 4.18
N LYS A 14 16.68 0.76 3.99
CA LYS A 14 17.81 1.38 3.27
C LYS A 14 17.61 1.42 1.74
N LYS A 15 16.65 0.65 1.21
CA LYS A 15 16.32 0.66 -0.22
C LYS A 15 15.35 1.79 -0.54
N VAL A 16 15.47 2.32 -1.77
CA VAL A 16 14.61 3.40 -2.31
C VAL A 16 13.19 2.91 -2.62
N SER A 17 12.97 1.59 -2.65
CA SER A 17 11.66 0.97 -2.91
C SER A 17 11.28 -0.04 -1.83
N ILE A 18 9.98 -0.34 -1.72
CA ILE A 18 9.44 -1.34 -0.82
C ILE A 18 10.01 -2.72 -1.13
N THR A 19 10.32 -3.50 -0.09
CA THR A 19 10.77 -4.88 -0.25
C THR A 19 9.57 -5.83 -0.18
N THR A 20 9.66 -6.98 -0.86
CA THR A 20 8.63 -8.01 -0.79
C THR A 20 8.25 -8.39 0.64
N PRO A 21 9.19 -8.65 1.58
CA PRO A 21 8.82 -9.00 2.95
C PRO A 21 8.00 -7.90 3.65
N LEU A 22 8.40 -6.63 3.53
CA LEU A 22 7.66 -5.52 4.12
C LEU A 22 6.27 -5.36 3.49
N PHE A 23 6.17 -5.61 2.18
CA PHE A 23 4.88 -5.56 1.49
C PHE A 23 3.94 -6.69 1.94
N LEU A 24 4.45 -7.91 2.09
CA LEU A 24 3.63 -9.04 2.57
C LEU A 24 3.18 -8.83 4.03
N GLU A 25 4.05 -8.33 4.89
CA GLU A 25 3.69 -7.96 6.27
C GLU A 25 2.58 -6.91 6.29
N PHE A 26 2.70 -5.86 5.46
CA PHE A 26 1.67 -4.85 5.30
C PHE A 26 0.32 -5.47 4.88
N LEU A 27 0.30 -6.36 3.88
CA LEU A 27 -0.93 -7.00 3.40
C LEU A 27 -1.60 -7.84 4.50
N GLN A 28 -0.83 -8.60 5.28
CA GLN A 28 -1.35 -9.41 6.39
C GLN A 28 -1.96 -8.55 7.50
N CYS A 29 -1.25 -7.50 7.93
CA CYS A 29 -1.77 -6.57 8.93
C CYS A 29 -3.03 -5.85 8.45
N PHE A 30 -3.06 -5.47 7.17
CA PHE A 30 -4.20 -4.77 6.59
C PHE A 30 -5.42 -5.69 6.44
N ASP A 31 -5.24 -6.94 6.00
CA ASP A 31 -6.30 -7.95 5.94
C ASP A 31 -6.90 -8.24 7.32
N ALA A 32 -6.06 -8.42 8.35
CA ALA A 32 -6.51 -8.59 9.72
C ALA A 32 -7.32 -7.38 10.20
N LYS A 33 -6.86 -6.16 9.91
CA LYS A 33 -7.58 -4.93 10.23
C LYS A 33 -8.94 -4.85 9.53
N MET A 34 -9.04 -5.26 8.26
CA MET A 34 -10.32 -5.31 7.56
C MET A 34 -11.26 -6.34 8.19
N GLY A 35 -10.74 -7.51 8.56
CA GLY A 35 -11.48 -8.53 9.30
C GLY A 35 -12.00 -8.05 10.65
N CYS A 36 -11.18 -7.38 11.45
CA CYS A 36 -11.60 -6.75 12.72
C CYS A 36 -12.69 -5.71 12.54
N ASN A 37 -12.70 -5.02 11.40
CA ASN A 37 -13.74 -4.06 11.04
C ASN A 37 -14.97 -4.71 10.35
N GLY A 38 -15.00 -6.04 10.20
CA GLY A 38 -16.07 -6.77 9.53
C GLY A 38 -16.19 -6.46 8.03
N ARG A 39 -15.11 -6.06 7.38
CA ARG A 39 -15.10 -5.63 5.97
C ARG A 39 -14.41 -6.64 5.08
N LYS A 40 -14.97 -6.83 3.88
CA LYS A 40 -14.29 -7.45 2.74
C LYS A 40 -14.03 -6.40 1.68
N ILE A 41 -12.81 -6.31 1.17
CA ILE A 41 -12.39 -5.25 0.24
C ILE A 41 -11.60 -5.79 -0.96
N LEU A 42 -11.59 -5.01 -2.03
CA LEU A 42 -10.66 -5.13 -3.14
C LEU A 42 -9.59 -4.03 -3.00
N LEU A 43 -8.33 -4.44 -2.93
CA LEU A 43 -7.19 -3.53 -2.90
C LEU A 43 -6.55 -3.46 -4.28
N PHE A 44 -6.65 -2.30 -4.92
CA PHE A 44 -6.01 -2.04 -6.20
C PHE A 44 -4.59 -1.51 -6.00
N ILE A 45 -3.62 -2.11 -6.70
CA ILE A 45 -2.20 -1.73 -6.63
C ILE A 45 -1.57 -1.61 -8.02
N ASP A 46 -0.44 -0.90 -8.10
CA ASP A 46 0.32 -0.79 -9.33
C ASP A 46 1.02 -2.12 -9.66
N GLN A 47 1.35 -2.28 -10.95
CA GLN A 47 2.08 -3.44 -11.40
C GLN A 47 3.57 -3.30 -11.02
N CYS A 48 3.92 -3.79 -9.82
CA CYS A 48 5.29 -3.82 -9.33
C CYS A 48 5.81 -5.28 -9.29
N PRO A 49 7.04 -5.55 -9.76
CA PRO A 49 7.65 -6.89 -9.69
C PRO A 49 7.79 -7.43 -8.26
N ALA A 50 7.74 -6.54 -7.25
CA ALA A 50 7.87 -6.89 -5.84
C ALA A 50 6.58 -7.47 -5.21
N HIS A 51 5.49 -7.62 -5.98
CA HIS A 51 4.19 -8.10 -5.54
C HIS A 51 3.98 -9.58 -5.92
N PRO A 52 4.48 -10.56 -5.15
CA PRO A 52 4.17 -11.96 -5.42
C PRO A 52 2.79 -12.29 -4.85
N LEU A 53 1.76 -11.89 -5.59
CA LEU A 53 0.34 -12.04 -5.19
C LEU A 53 -0.08 -13.49 -4.92
N GLY A 54 0.69 -14.47 -5.41
CA GLY A 54 0.44 -15.90 -5.17
C GLY A 54 1.06 -16.49 -3.91
N ILE A 55 1.82 -15.73 -3.11
CA ILE A 55 2.57 -16.27 -1.95
C ILE A 55 1.73 -16.25 -0.66
N ILE A 56 0.68 -15.43 -0.57
CA ILE A 56 -0.07 -15.26 0.68
C ILE A 56 -1.57 -15.49 0.49
N LYS A 57 -2.19 -16.09 1.50
CA LYS A 57 -3.65 -16.28 1.57
C LYS A 57 -4.28 -15.18 2.42
N LEU A 58 -5.05 -14.31 1.78
CA LEU A 58 -5.82 -13.24 2.42
C LEU A 58 -7.27 -13.70 2.59
N ARG A 59 -7.94 -13.30 3.68
CA ARG A 59 -9.30 -13.77 4.01
C ARG A 59 -10.37 -12.70 3.80
N ASN A 60 -9.98 -11.44 3.99
CA ASN A 60 -10.84 -10.27 4.00
C ASN A 60 -10.52 -9.32 2.85
N MET A 61 -9.43 -9.57 2.13
CA MET A 61 -8.99 -8.75 1.02
C MET A 61 -8.62 -9.60 -0.18
N GLU A 62 -8.95 -9.09 -1.35
CA GLU A 62 -8.37 -9.54 -2.61
C GLU A 62 -7.56 -8.39 -3.23
N VAL A 63 -6.44 -8.73 -3.85
CA VAL A 63 -5.49 -7.75 -4.36
C VAL A 63 -5.50 -7.81 -5.88
N VAL A 64 -5.76 -6.66 -6.52
CA VAL A 64 -5.88 -6.53 -7.97
C VAL A 64 -4.81 -5.59 -8.48
N CYS A 65 -4.00 -6.05 -9.43
CA CYS A 65 -3.04 -5.18 -10.13
C CYS A 65 -3.74 -4.45 -11.27
N PHE A 66 -3.45 -3.16 -11.43
CA PHE A 66 -3.82 -2.45 -12.65
C PHE A 66 -3.02 -2.94 -13.86
N PRO A 67 -3.58 -2.83 -15.08
CA PRO A 67 -2.83 -3.06 -16.31
C PRO A 67 -1.60 -2.16 -16.44
N ALA A 68 -0.54 -2.66 -17.06
CA ALA A 68 0.63 -1.86 -17.42
C ALA A 68 0.22 -0.57 -18.14
N ASN A 69 0.90 0.54 -17.84
CA ASN A 69 0.70 1.88 -18.42
C ASN A 69 -0.64 2.57 -18.11
N SER A 70 -1.50 1.99 -17.28
CA SER A 70 -2.78 2.62 -16.88
C SER A 70 -2.72 3.37 -15.54
N THR A 71 -1.58 3.30 -14.85
CA THR A 71 -1.43 3.75 -13.46
C THR A 71 -1.77 5.24 -13.30
N SER A 72 -1.24 6.12 -14.15
CA SER A 72 -1.49 7.57 -14.04
C SER A 72 -2.95 7.96 -14.30
N GLN A 73 -3.69 7.15 -15.06
CA GLN A 73 -5.09 7.41 -15.39
C GLN A 73 -6.06 6.74 -14.43
N LEU A 74 -5.70 5.61 -13.82
CA LEU A 74 -6.62 4.82 -12.99
C LEU A 74 -6.30 4.88 -11.50
N GLN A 75 -5.07 5.21 -11.10
CA GLN A 75 -4.70 5.25 -9.70
C GLN A 75 -5.04 6.57 -9.03
N PRO A 76 -5.95 6.57 -8.04
CA PRO A 76 -6.30 7.79 -7.32
C PRO A 76 -5.09 8.44 -6.64
N LEU A 77 -4.09 7.64 -6.26
CA LEU A 77 -2.86 8.14 -5.64
C LEU A 77 -2.11 9.10 -6.56
N ASP A 78 -1.96 8.73 -7.84
CA ASP A 78 -1.32 9.53 -8.87
C ASP A 78 -2.20 10.70 -9.33
N GLN A 79 -3.53 10.59 -9.22
CA GLN A 79 -4.49 11.64 -9.59
C GLN A 79 -4.59 12.82 -8.61
N GLY A 80 -3.66 12.92 -7.65
CA GLY A 80 -3.49 14.13 -6.85
C GLY A 80 -3.43 13.93 -5.35
N VAL A 81 -3.72 12.73 -4.83
CA VAL A 81 -3.52 12.44 -3.39
C VAL A 81 -2.05 12.64 -3.02
N ILE A 82 -1.12 12.07 -3.82
CA ILE A 82 0.32 12.27 -3.60
C ILE A 82 0.70 13.75 -3.75
N ALA A 83 0.18 14.44 -4.76
CA ALA A 83 0.49 15.84 -5.00
C ALA A 83 0.06 16.73 -3.82
N LYS A 84 -1.16 16.53 -3.28
CA LYS A 84 -1.67 17.25 -2.12
C LYS A 84 -0.89 16.93 -0.84
N LEU A 85 -0.50 15.67 -0.65
CA LEU A 85 0.32 15.27 0.49
C LEU A 85 1.70 15.91 0.43
N LYS A 86 2.35 15.90 -0.75
CA LYS A 86 3.61 16.62 -0.97
C LYS A 86 3.45 18.11 -0.71
N GLN A 87 2.43 18.78 -1.25
CA GLN A 87 2.19 20.21 -1.00
C GLN A 87 2.07 20.55 0.50
N LYS A 88 1.47 19.66 1.30
CA LYS A 88 1.27 19.89 2.73
C LYS A 88 2.53 19.71 3.58
N TYR A 89 3.40 18.77 3.21
CA TYR A 89 4.51 18.32 4.07
C TYR A 89 5.91 18.52 3.48
N TRP A 90 6.01 18.70 2.17
CA TRP A 90 7.24 18.99 1.45
C TRP A 90 7.36 20.51 1.28
N LYS A 91 8.13 21.15 2.18
CA LYS A 91 8.63 22.51 1.98
C LYS A 91 9.98 22.47 1.30
#